data_AF-A0A9D7N7C1-F1
#
_entry.id   AF-A0A9D7N7C1-F1
#
_cell.length_a   1.000
_cell.length_b   1.000
_cell.length_c   1.000
_cell.angle_alpha   90.00
_cell.angle_beta   90.00
_cell.angle_gamma   90.00
#
_symmetry.space_group_name_H-M   'P 1'
#
loop_
_entity.id
_entity.type
_entity.pdbx_description
1 polymer ?
#
loop_
_entity_poly.entity_id
_entity_poly.type
_entity_poly.pdbx_seq_one_letter_code
_entity_poly.pdbx_strand_id
1 'polypeptide(L)'
;MRTRPLPFAFALVLGTSGAPVCGQTFSDVASSMGFPSSGDSTRGMGWADYDGKVDLYLGHFSGSNHFRNRFPQPFVDVAVSTGTADASFAQGVVLDPQGAPLPGGGPRLTLSNALAQRLGVAAR
;
A
#
# COMPACT_ATOMS: atom_id res chain seq x y z
N MET A 1 37.59 -23.13 19.84
CA MET A 1 36.17 -23.17 20.27
C MET A 1 35.50 -21.90 19.78
N ARG A 2 34.64 -21.97 18.76
CA ARG A 2 33.93 -20.82 18.18
C ARG A 2 32.46 -20.90 18.59
N THR A 3 32.00 -20.01 19.45
CA THR A 3 30.59 -19.90 19.84
C THR A 3 29.83 -19.14 18.75
N ARG A 4 28.92 -19.81 18.06
CA ARG A 4 27.97 -19.20 17.10
C ARG A 4 26.87 -18.47 17.88
N PRO A 5 26.57 -17.18 17.64
CA PRO A 5 25.33 -16.60 18.14
C PRO A 5 24.17 -17.04 17.23
N LEU A 6 23.12 -17.61 17.83
CA LEU A 6 21.82 -17.92 17.21
C LEU A 6 20.84 -16.75 17.47
N PRO A 7 19.73 -16.66 16.72
CA PRO A 7 19.38 -15.48 15.93
C PRO A 7 18.52 -14.46 16.66
N PHE A 8 18.40 -13.27 16.06
CA PHE A 8 17.41 -12.24 16.41
C PHE A 8 16.01 -12.87 16.51
N ALA A 9 15.50 -12.96 17.73
CA ALA A 9 14.11 -13.30 18.01
C ALA A 9 13.25 -12.05 17.80
N PHE A 10 12.26 -12.14 16.90
CA PHE A 10 11.19 -11.14 16.81
C PHE A 10 10.12 -11.52 17.83
N ALA A 11 10.02 -10.75 18.92
CA ALA A 11 9.00 -10.95 19.93
C ALA A 11 7.69 -10.26 19.48
N LEU A 12 6.69 -11.04 19.08
CA LEU A 12 5.31 -10.55 19.06
C LEU A 12 4.81 -10.53 20.52
N VAL A 13 4.80 -9.35 21.14
CA VAL A 13 4.13 -9.16 22.43
C VAL A 13 2.62 -9.12 22.15
N LEU A 14 1.97 -10.28 22.22
CA LEU A 14 0.51 -10.35 22.39
C LEU A 14 0.22 -10.06 23.86
N GLY A 15 -0.23 -8.84 24.15
CA GLY A 15 -0.82 -8.54 25.46
C GLY A 15 -2.11 -9.34 25.62
N THR A 16 -2.05 -10.49 26.31
CA THR A 16 -3.26 -11.22 26.69
C THR A 16 -3.82 -10.60 27.97
N SER A 17 -4.52 -9.47 27.86
CA SER A 17 -5.50 -9.11 28.89
C SER A 17 -6.76 -9.91 28.59
N GLY A 18 -6.98 -10.99 29.34
CA GLY A 18 -8.10 -11.93 29.18
C GLY A 18 -9.47 -11.34 29.48
N ALA A 19 -9.96 -10.44 28.63
CA ALA A 19 -11.37 -10.10 28.48
C ALA A 19 -11.72 -10.25 26.99
N PRO A 20 -12.93 -10.69 26.62
CA PRO A 20 -13.38 -10.46 25.25
C PRO A 20 -13.28 -8.95 25.04
N VAL A 21 -12.41 -8.50 24.14
CA VAL A 21 -12.23 -7.06 23.89
C VAL A 21 -13.40 -6.56 23.05
N CYS A 22 -14.63 -6.77 23.54
CA CYS A 22 -15.83 -6.14 23.05
C CYS A 22 -15.72 -4.65 23.39
N GLY A 23 -15.06 -3.90 22.51
CA GLY A 23 -14.87 -2.45 22.72
C GLY A 23 -13.57 -1.87 22.23
N GLN A 24 -12.80 -2.54 21.36
CA GLN A 24 -11.75 -1.83 20.63
C GLN A 24 -12.40 -0.75 19.76
N THR A 25 -11.97 0.49 19.94
CA THR A 25 -12.39 1.63 19.13
C THR A 25 -11.35 1.92 18.06
N PHE A 26 -11.82 2.36 16.90
CA PHE A 26 -10.96 2.89 15.85
C PHE A 26 -11.02 4.41 15.92
N SER A 27 -9.85 5.06 15.84
CA SER A 27 -9.76 6.50 15.64
C SER A 27 -9.46 6.78 14.18
N ASP A 28 -10.26 7.65 13.56
CA ASP A 28 -9.96 8.13 12.22
C ASP A 28 -8.71 9.03 12.27
N VAL A 29 -7.66 8.60 11.56
CA VAL A 29 -6.40 9.33 11.40
C VAL A 29 -6.13 9.69 9.94
N ALA A 30 -7.11 9.53 9.05
CA ALA A 30 -6.89 9.69 7.61
C ALA A 30 -6.34 11.08 7.27
N SER A 31 -7.00 12.12 7.78
CA SER A 31 -6.59 13.51 7.54
C SER A 31 -5.21 13.84 8.11
N SER A 32 -4.91 13.39 9.35
CA SER A 32 -3.61 13.64 9.97
C SER A 32 -2.47 12.85 9.31
N MET A 33 -2.79 11.72 8.68
CA MET A 33 -1.85 10.89 7.93
C MET A 33 -1.69 11.29 6.46
N GLY A 34 -2.30 12.40 6.05
CA GLY A 34 -2.11 12.99 4.72
C GLY A 34 -3.06 12.46 3.64
N PHE A 35 -4.10 11.71 4.01
CA PHE A 35 -5.13 11.31 3.06
C PHE A 35 -6.09 12.47 2.79
N PRO A 36 -6.46 12.70 1.52
CA PRO A 36 -7.38 13.77 1.17
C PRO A 36 -8.79 13.45 1.66
N SER A 37 -9.50 14.45 2.19
CA SER A 37 -10.90 14.34 2.63
C SER A 37 -11.91 14.57 1.50
N SER A 38 -11.43 14.91 0.30
CA SER A 38 -12.21 15.14 -0.91
C SER A 38 -11.37 14.81 -2.14
N GLY A 39 -12.03 14.47 -3.25
CA GLY A 39 -11.36 14.01 -4.46
C GLY A 39 -12.20 12.99 -5.19
N ASP A 40 -11.58 12.25 -6.10
CA ASP A 40 -12.29 11.22 -6.87
C ASP A 40 -12.75 10.05 -6.00
N SER A 41 -13.89 9.48 -6.38
CA SER A 41 -14.45 8.30 -5.71
C SER A 41 -13.52 7.11 -5.88
N THR A 42 -12.85 6.74 -4.79
CA THR A 42 -12.01 5.53 -4.71
C THR A 42 -12.90 4.29 -4.80
N ARG A 43 -12.53 3.37 -5.68
CA ARG A 43 -13.30 2.14 -5.97
C ARG A 43 -12.57 0.87 -5.58
N GLY A 44 -11.24 0.90 -5.61
CA GLY A 44 -10.39 -0.23 -5.25
C GLY A 44 -9.16 0.22 -4.50
N MET A 45 -8.64 -0.65 -3.64
CA MET A 45 -7.40 -0.42 -2.91
C MET A 45 -6.59 -1.70 -2.74
N GLY A 46 -5.28 -1.55 -2.54
CA GLY A 46 -4.36 -2.64 -2.21
C GLY A 46 -3.21 -2.16 -1.35
N TRP A 47 -2.68 -3.04 -0.50
CA TRP A 47 -1.54 -2.76 0.38
C TRP A 47 -0.35 -3.60 -0.05
N ALA A 48 0.82 -2.99 -0.24
CA ALA A 48 2.02 -3.70 -0.65
C ALA A 48 3.28 -3.00 -0.16
N ASP A 49 4.31 -3.78 0.13
CA ASP A 49 5.63 -3.23 0.47
C ASP A 49 6.42 -2.94 -0.80
N TYR A 50 6.71 -1.67 -1.07
CA TYR A 50 7.47 -1.26 -2.26
C TYR A 50 8.91 -0.84 -1.94
N ASP A 51 9.19 -0.35 -0.73
CA ASP A 51 10.48 0.23 -0.36
C ASP A 51 10.96 -0.13 1.07
N GLY A 52 10.44 -1.23 1.63
CA GLY A 52 10.69 -1.67 3.00
C GLY A 52 9.63 -1.19 4.00
N LYS A 53 8.56 -0.54 3.54
CA LYS A 53 7.37 -0.18 4.31
C LYS A 53 6.11 -0.48 3.49
N VAL A 54 5.05 -0.89 4.19
CA VAL A 54 3.76 -1.19 3.55
C VAL A 54 3.09 0.10 3.10
N ASP A 55 2.92 0.23 1.79
CA ASP A 55 2.34 1.36 1.06
C ASP A 55 0.89 1.08 0.66
N LEU A 56 0.12 2.14 0.37
CA LEU A 56 -1.28 2.06 -0.06
C LEU A 56 -1.43 2.44 -1.54
N TYR A 57 -2.11 1.61 -2.30
CA TYR A 57 -2.43 1.82 -3.70
C TYR A 57 -3.92 1.98 -3.88
N LEU A 58 -4.37 3.04 -4.56
CA LEU A 58 -5.78 3.33 -4.79
C LEU A 58 -6.08 3.35 -6.29
N GLY A 59 -7.27 2.85 -6.65
CA GLY A 59 -7.87 3.02 -7.97
C GLY A 59 -9.18 3.78 -7.86
N HIS A 60 -9.37 4.78 -8.71
CA HIS A 60 -10.52 5.69 -8.72
C HIS A 60 -10.96 6.04 -10.14
N PHE A 61 -12.00 6.87 -10.26
CA PHE A 61 -12.66 7.14 -11.55
C PHE A 61 -11.72 7.78 -12.60
N SER A 62 -10.84 8.66 -12.14
CA SER A 62 -9.91 9.41 -12.97
C SER A 62 -8.48 8.84 -13.00
N GLY A 63 -8.23 7.69 -12.36
CA GLY A 63 -6.88 7.16 -12.29
C GLY A 63 -6.53 6.29 -11.09
N SER A 64 -5.27 6.37 -10.68
CA SER A 64 -4.70 5.70 -9.51
C SER A 64 -3.75 6.59 -8.70
N ASN A 65 -3.63 6.29 -7.40
CA ASN A 65 -2.62 6.86 -6.51
C ASN A 65 -1.75 5.77 -5.90
N HIS A 66 -0.52 6.14 -5.51
CA HIS A 66 0.40 5.30 -4.76
C HIS A 66 0.90 6.12 -3.58
N PHE A 67 0.36 5.86 -2.41
CA PHE A 67 0.73 6.51 -1.17
C PHE A 67 1.86 5.76 -0.47
N ARG A 68 3.06 6.33 -0.52
CA ARG A 68 4.24 5.83 0.18
C ARG A 68 4.15 6.08 1.68
N ASN A 69 4.39 5.04 2.46
CA ASN A 69 4.39 5.06 3.90
C ASN A 69 5.68 5.68 4.43
N ARG A 70 5.51 6.75 5.22
CA ARG A 70 6.61 7.45 5.86
C ARG A 70 6.43 7.53 7.37
N PHE A 71 5.68 6.62 7.98
CA PHE A 71 5.45 6.67 9.42
C PHE A 71 6.77 6.86 10.19
N PRO A 72 6.82 7.82 11.15
CA PRO A 72 5.69 8.56 11.74
C PRO A 72 5.21 9.80 10.96
N GLN A 73 5.79 10.12 9.80
CA GLN A 73 5.32 11.21 8.95
C GLN A 73 4.09 10.78 8.11
N PRO A 74 3.27 11.75 7.65
CA PRO A 74 2.17 11.49 6.73
C PRO A 74 2.61 10.75 5.46
N PHE A 75 1.70 9.96 4.91
CA PHE A 75 1.85 9.37 3.58
C PHE A 75 2.01 10.47 2.54
N VAL A 76 2.65 10.14 1.41
CA VAL A 76 2.69 11.02 0.24
C VAL A 76 2.41 10.22 -1.00
N ASP A 77 1.62 10.81 -1.90
CA ASP A 77 1.41 10.27 -3.22
C ASP A 77 2.69 10.37 -4.05
N VAL A 78 3.22 9.22 -4.43
CA VAL A 78 4.43 9.04 -5.23
C VAL A 78 4.12 8.44 -6.60
N ALA A 79 2.85 8.30 -6.99
CA ALA A 79 2.43 7.58 -8.18
C ALA A 79 3.18 7.99 -9.46
N VAL A 80 3.37 9.30 -9.65
CA VAL A 80 4.12 9.84 -10.80
C VAL A 80 5.60 9.44 -10.70
N SER A 81 6.23 9.64 -9.55
CA SER A 81 7.66 9.36 -9.36
C SER A 81 8.02 7.87 -9.39
N THR A 82 7.06 6.99 -9.08
CA THR A 82 7.23 5.52 -9.15
C THR A 82 6.74 4.93 -10.47
N GLY A 83 6.20 5.74 -11.37
CA GLY A 83 5.64 5.30 -12.65
C GLY A 83 4.38 4.43 -12.50
N THR A 84 3.68 4.52 -11.38
CA THR A 84 2.43 3.78 -11.09
C THR A 84 1.19 4.63 -11.30
N ALA A 85 1.35 5.90 -11.70
CA ALA A 85 0.26 6.76 -12.10
C ALA A 85 -0.41 6.22 -13.36
N ASP A 86 -1.72 6.07 -13.30
CA ASP A 86 -2.59 5.81 -14.45
C ASP A 86 -3.70 6.86 -14.42
N ALA A 87 -4.09 7.38 -15.59
CA ALA A 87 -5.19 8.35 -15.73
C ALA A 87 -6.51 7.68 -16.20
N SER A 88 -6.50 6.35 -16.31
CA SER A 88 -7.64 5.57 -16.75
C SER A 88 -8.54 5.23 -15.57
N PHE A 89 -9.82 5.08 -15.89
CA PHE A 89 -10.82 4.55 -14.97
C PHE A 89 -10.39 3.20 -14.36
N ALA A 90 -10.31 3.12 -13.02
CA ALA A 90 -9.97 1.91 -12.28
C ALA A 90 -11.06 1.54 -11.26
N GLN A 91 -11.38 0.24 -11.17
CA GLN A 91 -12.32 -0.30 -10.18
C GLN A 91 -11.62 -1.18 -9.16
N GLY A 92 -10.68 -2.02 -9.59
CA GLY A 92 -9.88 -2.87 -8.71
C GLY A 92 -8.39 -2.57 -8.82
N VAL A 93 -7.70 -2.82 -7.72
CA VAL A 93 -6.23 -2.83 -7.65
C VAL A 93 -5.84 -4.23 -7.24
N VAL A 94 -5.03 -4.91 -8.06
CA VAL A 94 -4.52 -6.26 -7.78
C VAL A 94 -3.01 -6.21 -7.83
N LEU A 95 -2.37 -6.81 -6.83
CA LEU A 95 -0.93 -7.02 -6.85
C LEU A 95 -0.62 -8.19 -7.78
N ASP A 96 0.31 -7.97 -8.69
CA ASP A 96 0.84 -9.01 -9.57
C ASP A 96 2.23 -9.42 -9.06
N PRO A 97 2.32 -10.43 -8.18
CA PRO A 97 3.59 -10.89 -7.62
C PRO A 97 4.48 -11.61 -8.65
N GLN A 98 3.95 -11.94 -9.82
CA GLN A 98 4.70 -12.62 -10.90
C GLN A 98 5.15 -11.64 -12.00
N GLY A 99 4.71 -10.38 -11.93
CA GLY A 99 5.10 -9.32 -12.86
C GLY A 99 6.51 -8.81 -12.63
N ALA A 100 7.10 -8.18 -13.66
CA ALA A 100 8.38 -7.48 -13.51
C ALA A 100 8.26 -6.36 -12.47
N PRO A 101 9.23 -6.24 -11.53
CA PRO A 101 9.16 -5.24 -10.46
C PRO A 101 9.25 -3.82 -11.01
N LEU A 102 8.60 -2.88 -10.31
CA LEU A 102 8.71 -1.46 -10.60
C LEU A 102 10.13 -0.95 -10.29
N PRO A 103 10.60 0.16 -10.90
CA PRO A 103 11.81 0.83 -10.43
C PRO A 103 11.68 1.05 -8.92
N GLY A 104 12.67 0.65 -8.11
CA GLY A 104 12.57 0.68 -6.64
C GLY A 104 12.35 -0.70 -5.98
N GLY A 105 12.04 -1.74 -6.74
CA GLY A 105 12.07 -3.13 -6.26
C GLY A 105 10.76 -3.66 -5.66
N GLY A 106 9.68 -2.86 -5.70
CA GLY A 106 8.36 -3.27 -5.20
C GLY A 106 7.51 -4.08 -6.18
N PRO A 107 6.39 -4.63 -5.69
CA PRO A 107 5.47 -5.46 -6.45
C PRO A 107 4.79 -4.66 -7.56
N ARG A 108 4.43 -5.35 -8.64
CA ARG A 108 3.70 -4.75 -9.74
C ARG A 108 2.22 -4.61 -9.39
N LEU A 109 1.59 -3.56 -9.92
CA LEU A 109 0.15 -3.33 -9.82
C LEU A 109 -0.55 -3.63 -11.16
N THR A 110 -1.68 -4.30 -11.07
CA THR A 110 -2.66 -4.43 -12.14
C THR A 110 -3.92 -3.70 -11.75
N LEU A 111 -4.35 -2.76 -12.59
CA LEU A 111 -5.64 -2.10 -12.44
C LEU A 111 -6.68 -2.87 -13.26
N SER A 112 -7.80 -3.20 -12.62
CA SER A 112 -8.91 -3.90 -13.26
C SER A 112 -10.12 -2.99 -13.42
N ASN A 113 -10.75 -3.06 -14.59
CA ASN A 113 -12.08 -2.55 -14.84
C ASN A 113 -12.83 -3.51 -15.80
N ALA A 114 -14.13 -3.32 -15.98
CA ALA A 114 -14.96 -4.18 -16.84
C ALA A 114 -14.66 -4.08 -18.36
N LEU A 115 -13.79 -3.15 -18.79
CA LEU A 115 -13.52 -2.83 -20.19
C LEU A 115 -12.08 -3.17 -20.64
N ALA A 116 -11.12 -3.33 -19.71
CA ALA A 116 -9.74 -3.75 -19.94
C ALA A 116 -9.01 -4.03 -18.62
N GLN A 117 -8.10 -5.00 -18.62
CA GLN A 117 -7.07 -5.15 -17.61
C GLN A 117 -5.86 -4.33 -18.06
N ARG A 118 -5.49 -3.28 -17.32
CA ARG A 118 -4.33 -2.45 -17.65
C ARG A 118 -3.26 -2.63 -16.59
N LEU A 119 -2.08 -2.98 -17.06
CA LEU A 119 -0.89 -3.14 -16.23
C LEU A 119 -0.27 -1.76 -16.05
N GLY A 120 -0.05 -1.32 -14.82
CA GLY A 120 0.77 -0.13 -14.58
C GLY A 120 2.18 -0.44 -15.10
N VAL A 121 2.60 0.25 -16.16
CA VAL A 121 3.95 0.16 -16.70
C VAL A 121 4.64 1.47 -16.37
N ALA A 122 5.76 1.39 -15.65
CA ALA A 122 6.62 2.54 -15.41
C ALA A 122 6.94 3.22 -16.75
N ALA A 123 6.39 4.40 -16.98
CA ALA A 123 6.81 5.25 -18.08
C ALA A 123 8.22 5.77 -17.78
N ARG A 124 9.09 5.71 -18.79
CA ARG A 124 10.35 6.44 -18.81
C ARG A 124 10.10 7.94 -18.97
#